data_AF-A0A1Y3EGT2-F1
#
_entry.id   AF-A0A1Y3EGT2-F1
#
_cell.length_a   1.000
_cell.length_b   1.000
_cell.length_c   1.000
_cell.angle_alpha   90.00
_cell.angle_beta   90.00
_cell.angle_gamma   90.00
#
_symmetry.space_group_name_H-M   'P 1'
#
loop_
_entity.id
_entity.type
_entity.pdbx_description
1 polymer ?
#
loop_
_entity_poly.entity_id
_entity_poly.type
_entity_poly.pdbx_seq_one_letter_code
_entity_poly.pdbx_strand_id
1 'polypeptide(L)'
;HHLSICFAFLMITGERDLVSFVDTVRGWSVDDVAQWLVGLDETVEPFSVKLCNAFVDGRRLLLLTASDLVELGVDNLISRQIIVNALNLLVNLV
;
A
#
# COMPACT_ATOMS: atom_id res chain seq x y z
N HIS A 1 9.02 -7.48 -9.30
CA HIS A 1 8.99 -7.28 -10.77
C HIS A 1 7.60 -6.90 -11.33
N HIS A 2 6.46 -7.39 -10.80
CA HIS A 2 5.13 -7.04 -11.32
C HIS A 2 4.62 -5.62 -10.93
N LEU A 3 4.95 -5.12 -9.74
CA LEU A 3 4.55 -3.76 -9.32
C LEU A 3 5.20 -2.67 -10.18
N SER A 4 6.49 -2.84 -10.53
CA SER A 4 7.22 -1.90 -11.40
C SER A 4 6.65 -1.86 -12.83
N ILE A 5 6.07 -2.96 -13.30
CA ILE A 5 5.42 -3.04 -14.62
C ILE A 5 4.08 -2.29 -14.63
N CYS A 6 3.28 -2.36 -13.55
CA CYS A 6 2.03 -1.61 -13.45
C CYS A 6 2.27 -0.09 -13.43
N PHE A 7 3.30 0.35 -12.69
CA PHE A 7 3.73 1.75 -12.67
C PHE A 7 4.17 2.26 -14.06
N ALA A 8 4.90 1.43 -14.83
CA ALA A 8 5.33 1.82 -16.18
C ALA A 8 4.18 1.83 -17.20
N PHE A 9 3.23 0.89 -17.10
CA PHE A 9 2.13 0.76 -18.06
C PHE A 9 1.10 1.90 -17.94
N LEU A 10 0.84 2.37 -16.72
CA LEU A 10 -0.05 3.51 -16.45
C LEU A 10 0.49 4.85 -16.98
N MET A 11 1.82 5.02 -17.06
CA MET A 11 2.45 6.25 -17.55
C MET A 11 2.50 6.34 -19.09
N ILE A 12 2.31 5.24 -19.81
CA ILE A 12 2.52 5.16 -21.27
C ILE A 12 1.21 5.35 -22.06
N THR A 13 0.04 5.14 -21.45
CA THR A 13 -1.24 5.27 -22.16
C THR A 13 -1.85 6.65 -21.92
N GLY A 14 -1.69 7.54 -22.91
CA GLY A 14 -2.21 8.91 -22.90
C GLY A 14 -3.72 9.01 -23.07
N GLU A 15 -4.50 8.18 -22.36
CA GLU A 15 -5.95 8.10 -22.48
C GLU A 15 -6.62 8.62 -21.20
N ARG A 16 -7.54 9.57 -21.37
CA ARG A 16 -8.07 10.48 -20.34
C ARG A 16 -9.10 9.85 -19.40
N ASP A 17 -8.96 8.56 -19.09
CA ASP A 17 -9.62 7.93 -17.96
C ASP A 17 -8.54 7.60 -16.92
N LEU A 18 -7.93 8.67 -16.39
CA LEU A 18 -7.07 8.58 -15.22
C LEU A 18 -7.96 8.21 -14.04
N VAL A 19 -8.26 6.91 -13.88
CA VAL A 19 -8.70 6.40 -12.57
C VAL A 19 -7.64 6.90 -11.61
N SER A 20 -8.05 7.78 -10.68
CA SER A 20 -7.13 8.33 -9.70
C SER A 20 -6.40 7.14 -9.08
N PHE A 21 -5.08 7.25 -8.95
CA PHE A 21 -4.31 6.18 -8.33
C PHE A 21 -4.87 5.87 -6.92
N VAL A 22 -5.38 6.89 -6.23
CA VAL A 22 -6.13 6.77 -4.97
C VAL A 22 -7.42 5.96 -5.14
N ASP A 23 -8.18 6.14 -6.23
CA ASP A 23 -9.39 5.37 -6.50
C ASP A 23 -9.08 3.90 -6.85
N THR A 24 -7.95 3.65 -7.52
CA THR A 24 -7.44 2.29 -7.71
C THR A 24 -7.15 1.63 -6.36
N VAL A 25 -6.40 2.30 -5.49
CA VAL A 25 -6.07 1.80 -4.15
C VAL A 25 -7.33 1.62 -3.31
N ARG A 26 -8.32 2.52 -3.37
CA ARG A 26 -9.62 2.35 -2.68
C ARG A 26 -10.35 1.08 -3.08
N GLY A 27 -10.12 0.59 -4.30
CA GLY A 27 -10.69 -0.65 -4.82
C GLY A 27 -9.99 -1.93 -4.34
N TRP A 28 -8.84 -1.83 -3.68
CA TRP A 28 -8.07 -2.99 -3.24
C TRP A 28 -8.79 -3.81 -2.17
N SER A 29 -8.79 -5.12 -2.37
CA SER A 29 -9.17 -6.11 -1.36
C SER A 29 -8.07 -6.26 -0.29
N VAL A 30 -8.37 -7.03 0.76
CA VAL A 30 -7.39 -7.38 1.80
C VAL A 30 -6.18 -8.13 1.21
N ASP A 31 -6.42 -9.02 0.24
CA ASP A 31 -5.37 -9.78 -0.43
C ASP A 31 -4.49 -8.88 -1.29
N ASP A 32 -5.09 -7.90 -1.97
CA ASP A 32 -4.34 -6.90 -2.76
C ASP A 32 -3.42 -6.06 -1.86
N VAL A 33 -3.90 -5.64 -0.67
CA VAL A 33 -3.09 -4.92 0.32
C VAL A 33 -1.94 -5.80 0.83
N ALA A 34 -2.20 -7.07 1.12
CA ALA A 34 -1.16 -7.99 1.56
C ALA A 34 -0.09 -8.20 0.48
N GLN A 35 -0.49 -8.40 -0.78
CA GLN A 35 0.42 -8.52 -1.91
C GLN A 35 1.22 -7.25 -2.18
N TRP A 36 0.58 -6.08 -2.05
CA TRP A 36 1.28 -4.80 -2.14
C TRP A 36 2.37 -4.69 -1.07
N LEU A 37 2.08 -5.04 0.18
CA LEU A 37 3.04 -4.98 1.29
C LEU A 37 4.25 -5.90 1.06
N VAL A 38 4.01 -7.14 0.61
CA VAL A 38 5.06 -8.11 0.25
C VAL A 38 5.99 -7.54 -0.83
N GLY A 39 5.45 -6.73 -1.74
CA GLY A 39 6.22 -6.13 -2.83
C GLY A 39 6.97 -4.83 -2.50
N LEU A 40 6.84 -4.30 -1.27
CA LEU A 40 7.53 -3.07 -0.86
C LEU A 40 9.00 -3.30 -0.50
N ASP A 41 9.23 -4.19 0.48
CA ASP A 41 10.55 -4.44 1.07
C ASP A 41 10.49 -5.73 1.91
N GLU A 42 11.57 -6.51 1.92
CA GLU A 42 11.65 -7.76 2.69
C GLU A 42 11.47 -7.56 4.21
N THR A 43 11.81 -6.37 4.72
CA THR A 43 11.67 -6.02 6.14
C THR A 43 10.22 -5.76 6.56
N VAL A 44 9.30 -5.59 5.61
CA VAL A 44 7.87 -5.37 5.88
C VAL A 44 6.99 -6.56 5.49
N GLU A 45 7.52 -7.51 4.71
CA GLU A 45 6.83 -8.75 4.31
C GLU A 45 6.14 -9.48 5.48
N PRO A 46 6.77 -9.68 6.66
CA PRO A 46 6.17 -10.45 7.76
C PRO A 46 4.89 -9.82 8.34
N PHE A 47 4.64 -8.53 8.09
CA PHE A 47 3.46 -7.84 8.58
C PHE A 47 2.25 -8.01 7.65
N SER A 48 2.41 -8.61 6.46
CA SER A 48 1.33 -8.85 5.50
C SER A 48 0.19 -9.66 6.11
N VAL A 49 0.54 -10.73 6.84
CA VAL A 49 -0.42 -11.57 7.57
C VAL A 49 -1.12 -10.79 8.68
N LYS A 50 -0.43 -9.88 9.37
CA LYS A 50 -1.05 -9.05 10.43
C LYS A 50 -2.08 -8.09 9.87
N LEU A 51 -1.75 -7.39 8.77
CA LEU A 51 -2.68 -6.50 8.09
C LEU A 51 -3.87 -7.28 7.50
N CYS A 52 -3.62 -8.47 6.96
CA CYS A 52 -4.66 -9.36 6.44
C CYS A 52 -5.62 -9.82 7.56
N ASN A 53 -5.10 -10.34 8.67
CA ASN A 53 -5.90 -10.76 9.82
C ASN A 53 -6.66 -9.60 10.48
N ALA A 54 -6.16 -8.38 10.35
CA ALA A 54 -6.85 -7.18 10.79
C ALA A 54 -7.91 -6.70 9.80
N PHE A 55 -8.08 -7.33 8.63
CA PHE A 55 -8.99 -6.91 7.56
C PHE A 55 -8.70 -5.49 7.05
N VAL A 56 -7.42 -5.18 6.81
CA VAL A 56 -7.03 -3.90 6.18
C VAL A 56 -7.26 -4.01 4.67
N ASP A 57 -8.36 -3.45 4.19
CA ASP A 57 -8.64 -3.24 2.77
C ASP A 57 -8.04 -1.90 2.27
N GLY A 58 -8.14 -1.63 0.97
CA GLY A 58 -7.57 -0.42 0.37
C GLY A 58 -8.10 0.90 0.95
N ARG A 59 -9.38 0.94 1.35
CA ARG A 59 -9.98 2.12 2.00
C ARG A 59 -9.38 2.34 3.37
N ARG A 60 -9.23 1.28 4.17
CA ARG A 60 -8.61 1.37 5.49
C ARG A 60 -7.13 1.69 5.39
N LEU A 61 -6.42 1.09 4.42
CA LEU A 61 -5.01 1.34 4.16
C LEU A 61 -4.72 2.85 4.00
N LEU A 62 -5.53 3.55 3.19
CA LEU A 62 -5.41 4.99 2.95
C LEU A 62 -5.69 5.87 4.18
N LEU A 63 -6.25 5.30 5.25
CA LEU A 63 -6.56 6.01 6.49
C LEU A 63 -5.60 5.67 7.64
N LEU A 64 -4.68 4.72 7.43
CA LEU A 64 -3.75 4.30 8.48
C LEU A 64 -2.78 5.42 8.85
N THR A 65 -2.68 5.66 10.14
CA THR A 65 -1.65 6.49 10.74
C THR A 65 -0.47 5.63 11.22
N ALA A 66 0.65 6.28 11.56
CA ALA A 66 1.76 5.60 12.20
C ALA A 66 1.35 4.92 13.53
N SER A 67 0.43 5.53 14.28
CA SER A 67 -0.08 4.95 15.53
C SER A 67 -0.89 3.68 15.27
N ASP A 68 -1.76 3.68 14.26
CA ASP A 68 -2.53 2.48 13.89
C ASP A 68 -1.62 1.32 13.49
N LEU A 69 -0.51 1.59 12.81
CA LEU A 69 0.48 0.57 12.47
C LEU A 69 1.12 -0.06 13.71
N VAL A 70 1.36 0.71 14.77
CA VAL A 70 1.84 0.16 16.06
C VAL A 70 0.78 -0.76 16.68
N GLU A 71 -0.49 -0.34 16.67
CA GLU A 71 -1.61 -1.14 17.20
C GLU A 71 -1.84 -2.44 16.40
N LEU A 72 -1.56 -2.40 15.10
CA LEU A 72 -1.56 -3.58 14.21
C LEU A 72 -0.30 -4.46 14.38
N GLY A 73 0.59 -4.11 15.29
CA GLY A 73 1.78 -4.87 15.63
C GLY A 73 2.98 -4.63 14.71
N VAL A 74 3.03 -3.49 14.01
CA VAL A 74 4.23 -2.96 13.33
C VAL A 74 4.98 -2.03 14.29
N ASP A 75 5.53 -2.64 15.33
CA ASP A 75 6.25 -1.98 16.41
C ASP A 75 7.65 -1.49 15.99
N ASN A 76 8.30 -2.21 15.08
CA ASN A 76 9.59 -1.83 14.52
C ASN A 76 9.52 -0.49 13.77
N LEU A 77 10.37 0.47 14.18
CA LEU A 77 10.41 1.82 13.62
C LEU A 77 10.77 1.85 12.13
N ILE A 78 11.72 1.01 11.70
CA ILE A 78 12.19 0.95 10.31
C ILE A 78 11.04 0.45 9.42
N SER A 79 10.45 -0.69 9.77
CA SER A 79 9.31 -1.26 9.02
C SER A 79 8.15 -0.28 8.95
N ARG A 80 7.82 0.40 10.06
CA ARG A 80 6.75 1.41 10.09
C ARG A 80 7.06 2.60 9.17
N GLN A 81 8.31 3.08 9.15
CA GLN A 81 8.71 4.19 8.28
C GLN A 81 8.61 3.83 6.81
N ILE A 82 8.96 2.60 6.43
CA ILE A 82 8.82 2.10 5.06
C ILE A 82 7.36 2.13 4.63
N ILE A 83 6.45 1.58 5.46
CA ILE A 83 5.01 1.56 5.15
C ILE A 83 4.44 2.99 5.06
N VAL A 84 4.77 3.86 6.02
CA VAL A 84 4.31 5.27 6.02
C VAL A 84 4.82 6.02 4.80
N ASN A 85 6.09 5.83 4.42
CA ASN A 85 6.64 6.46 3.22
C ASN A 85 5.95 5.96 1.96
N ALA A 86 5.70 4.66 1.86
CA ALA A 86 4.95 4.09 0.74
C ALA A 86 3.53 4.66 0.66
N LEU A 87 2.82 4.75 1.79
CA LEU A 87 1.48 5.37 1.86
C LEU A 87 1.49 6.84 1.45
N ASN A 88 2.48 7.60 1.92
CA ASN A 88 2.66 8.99 1.51
C ASN A 88 2.88 9.12 0.00
N LEU A 89 3.59 8.17 -0.64
CA LEU A 89 3.70 8.14 -2.09
C LEU A 89 2.35 7.82 -2.76
N LEU A 90 1.56 6.88 -2.23
CA LEU A 90 0.24 6.57 -2.78
C LEU A 90 -0.70 7.79 -2.75
N VAL A 91 -0.64 8.60 -1.68
CA VAL A 91 -1.54 9.75 -1.46
C VAL A 91 -1.03 11.03 -2.13
N ASN A 92 0.29 11.24 -2.22
CA ASN A 92 0.88 12.47 -2.75
C ASN A 92 1.29 12.40 -4.23
N LEU A 93 0.91 11.34 -4.97
CA LEU A 93 1.09 11.24 -6.43
C LEU A 93 0.09 12.11 -7.23
N VAL A 94 -0.35 13.24 -6.66
CA VAL A 94 -1.29 14.21 -7.27
C VAL A 94 -0.53 15.35 -7.92
#